data_AF-A0A087RSF2-F1
#
_entry.id   AF-A0A087RSF2-F1
#
_cell.length_a   1.000
_cell.length_b   1.000
_cell.length_c   1.000
_cell.angle_alpha   90.00
_cell.angle_beta   90.00
_cell.angle_gamma   90.00
#
_symmetry.space_group_name_H-M   'P 1'
#
loop_
_entity.id
_entity.type
_entity.pdbx_description
1 polymer ?
#
loop_
_entity_poly.entity_id
_entity_poly.type
_entity_poly.pdbx_seq_one_letter_code
_entity_poly.pdbx_strand_id
1 'polypeptide(L)'
;DTILVFPSGVGSSVGAYTIYSIKSNGTAPLAMICQKADLTVATGCALANIPLVILSDEEFSSINNGMKLSLDTDSSHSLQYQ
;
A
#
# COMPACT_ATOMS: atom_id res chain seq x y z
N ASP A 1 -6.47 11.70 -5.39
CA ASP A 1 -5.89 11.04 -4.21
C ASP A 1 -6.60 9.74 -3.90
N THR A 2 -5.91 8.62 -4.06
CA THR A 2 -6.44 7.26 -3.88
C THR A 2 -5.46 6.40 -3.10
N ILE A 3 -5.98 5.43 -2.36
CA ILE A 3 -5.21 4.40 -1.67
C ILE A 3 -5.41 3.09 -2.44
N LEU A 4 -4.33 2.39 -2.75
CA LEU A 4 -4.41 1.11 -3.44
C LEU A 4 -4.41 -0.02 -2.42
N VAL A 5 -5.46 -0.85 -2.44
CA VAL A 5 -5.62 -1.98 -1.53
C VAL A 5 -5.61 -3.27 -2.34
N PHE A 6 -4.73 -4.22 -2.00
CA PHE A 6 -4.58 -5.48 -2.70
C PHE A 6 -4.23 -6.64 -1.75
N PRO A 7 -4.72 -7.87 -1.97
CA PRO A 7 -4.55 -8.94 -1.00
C PRO A 7 -3.09 -9.36 -0.85
N SER A 8 -2.38 -9.57 -1.96
CA SER A 8 -0.96 -9.91 -1.92
C SER A 8 -0.25 -9.40 -3.16
N GLY A 9 1.02 -9.03 -2.98
CA GLY A 9 1.93 -8.82 -4.09
C GLY A 9 2.53 -10.15 -4.53
N VAL A 10 2.24 -10.60 -5.75
CA VAL A 10 2.97 -11.74 -6.30
C VAL A 10 4.29 -11.21 -6.85
N GLY A 11 5.38 -11.57 -6.18
CA GLY A 11 6.72 -11.12 -6.52
C GLY A 11 7.07 -11.36 -7.99
N SER A 12 7.52 -10.30 -8.64
CA SER A 12 8.28 -10.34 -9.89
C SER A 12 9.37 -9.30 -9.72
N SER A 13 10.63 -9.61 -10.02
CA SER A 13 11.77 -8.69 -9.79
C SER A 13 11.58 -7.32 -10.45
N VAL A 14 10.68 -7.22 -11.43
CA VAL A 14 10.29 -5.99 -12.14
C VAL A 14 9.30 -5.12 -11.34
N GLY A 15 8.57 -5.69 -10.37
CA GLY A 15 7.51 -5.01 -9.62
C GLY A 15 7.97 -3.78 -8.84
N ALA A 16 9.18 -3.81 -8.26
CA ALA A 16 9.74 -2.65 -7.56
C ALA A 16 9.96 -1.46 -8.51
N TYR A 17 10.42 -1.74 -9.75
CA TYR A 17 10.59 -0.72 -10.78
C TYR A 17 9.26 -0.16 -11.25
N THR A 18 8.21 -0.97 -11.31
CA THR A 18 6.85 -0.49 -11.61
C THR A 18 6.36 0.48 -10.54
N ILE A 19 6.56 0.17 -9.26
CA ILE A 19 6.16 1.07 -8.16
C ILE A 19 6.94 2.39 -8.23
N TYR A 20 8.23 2.32 -8.53
CA TYR A 20 9.05 3.53 -8.73
C TYR A 20 8.62 4.35 -9.95
N SER A 21 8.30 3.70 -11.08
CA SER A 21 7.93 4.40 -12.31
C SER A 21 6.59 5.11 -12.18
N ILE A 22 5.59 4.53 -11.50
CA ILE A 22 4.32 5.22 -11.26
C ILE A 22 4.48 6.43 -10.35
N LYS A 23 5.43 6.41 -9.40
CA LYS A 23 5.79 7.59 -8.59
C LYS A 23 6.43 8.66 -9.46
N SER A 24 7.42 8.29 -10.27
CA SER A 24 8.09 9.22 -11.19
C SER A 24 7.12 9.84 -12.20
N ASN A 25 6.07 9.12 -12.58
CA ASN A 25 5.03 9.58 -13.50
C ASN A 25 3.93 10.41 -12.83
N GLY A 26 3.99 10.61 -11.50
CA GLY A 26 2.97 11.36 -10.76
C GLY A 26 1.61 10.66 -10.64
N THR A 27 1.56 9.35 -10.92
CA THR A 27 0.32 8.53 -10.87
C THR A 27 0.31 7.56 -9.69
N ALA A 28 1.30 7.65 -8.80
CA ALA A 28 1.36 6.83 -7.59
C ALA A 28 0.17 7.12 -6.65
N PRO A 29 -0.32 6.08 -5.96
CA PRO A 29 -1.31 6.26 -4.91
C PRO A 29 -0.68 7.00 -3.71
N LEU A 30 -1.54 7.55 -2.85
CA LEU A 30 -1.10 8.15 -1.59
C LEU A 30 -0.47 7.11 -0.65
N ALA A 31 -1.01 5.89 -0.66
CA ALA A 31 -0.50 4.77 0.12
C ALA A 31 -0.94 3.44 -0.51
N MET A 32 -0.24 2.38 -0.11
CA MET A 32 -0.54 1.00 -0.48
C MET A 32 -0.88 0.18 0.76
N ILE A 33 -1.90 -0.66 0.66
CA ILE A 33 -2.35 -1.56 1.72
C ILE A 33 -2.36 -2.99 1.20
N CYS A 34 -1.82 -3.94 1.96
CA CYS A 34 -1.90 -5.35 1.62
C CYS A 34 -2.03 -6.29 2.82
N GLN A 35 -2.52 -7.51 2.62
CA GLN A 35 -2.49 -8.55 3.67
C GLN A 35 -1.12 -9.23 3.72
N LYS A 36 -0.48 -9.39 2.56
CA LYS A 36 0.85 -9.99 2.44
C LYS A 36 1.75 -9.22 1.50
N ALA A 37 2.76 -8.56 2.06
CA ALA A 37 3.80 -7.88 1.30
C ALA A 37 4.92 -8.85 0.91
N ASP A 38 5.27 -8.88 -0.38
CA ASP A 38 6.53 -9.45 -0.85
C ASP A 38 7.67 -8.43 -0.66
N LEU A 39 8.91 -8.91 -0.52
CA LEU A 39 10.09 -8.07 -0.39
C LEU A 39 10.23 -7.07 -1.54
N THR A 40 9.82 -7.46 -2.75
CA THR A 40 9.85 -6.61 -3.95
C THR A 40 8.87 -5.43 -3.85
N VAL A 41 7.69 -5.67 -3.29
CA VAL A 41 6.70 -4.61 -3.07
C VAL A 41 7.17 -3.67 -1.97
N ALA A 42 7.65 -4.21 -0.85
CA ALA A 42 8.17 -3.42 0.25
C ALA A 42 9.34 -2.52 -0.17
N THR A 43 10.30 -3.05 -0.93
CA THR A 43 11.42 -2.28 -1.45
C THR A 43 10.98 -1.24 -2.48
N GLY A 44 10.07 -1.58 -3.39
CA GLY A 44 9.49 -0.63 -4.33
C GLY A 44 8.81 0.56 -3.64
N CYS A 45 7.99 0.29 -2.63
CA CYS A 45 7.32 1.32 -1.84
C CYS A 45 8.31 2.20 -1.07
N ALA A 46 9.32 1.59 -0.43
CA ALA A 46 10.35 2.30 0.30
C ALA A 46 11.17 3.23 -0.62
N LEU A 47 11.57 2.74 -1.81
CA LEU A 47 12.30 3.53 -2.81
C LEU A 47 11.45 4.67 -3.38
N ALA A 48 10.16 4.42 -3.62
CA ALA A 48 9.22 5.39 -4.19
C ALA A 48 8.68 6.40 -3.16
N ASN A 49 9.05 6.27 -1.87
CA ASN A 49 8.48 7.05 -0.78
C ASN A 49 6.93 6.98 -0.81
N ILE A 50 6.43 5.75 -0.85
CA ILE A 50 5.00 5.42 -0.78
C ILE A 50 4.80 4.63 0.52
N PRO A 51 3.96 5.11 1.45
CA PRO A 51 3.63 4.36 2.65
C PRO A 51 2.99 3.01 2.31
N LEU A 52 3.48 1.95 2.96
CA LEU A 52 2.97 0.59 2.84
C LEU A 52 2.45 0.13 4.20
N VAL A 53 1.18 -0.25 4.26
CA VAL A 53 0.54 -0.79 5.47
C VAL A 53 0.17 -2.25 5.24
N ILE A 54 0.45 -3.09 6.24
CA ILE A 54 0.08 -4.51 6.24
C ILE A 54 -1.06 -4.70 7.23
N LEU A 55 -2.16 -5.28 6.76
CA LEU A 55 -3.36 -5.51 7.56
C LEU A 55 -3.59 -6.99 7.83
N SER A 56 -4.29 -7.26 8.92
CA SER A 56 -4.87 -8.57 9.16
C SER A 56 -6.02 -8.88 8.18
N ASP A 57 -6.35 -10.16 8.02
CA ASP A 57 -7.43 -10.61 7.13
C ASP A 57 -8.80 -9.99 7.51
N GLU A 58 -9.03 -9.78 8.82
CA GLU A 58 -10.26 -9.17 9.36
C GLU A 58 -10.39 -7.69 8.98
N GLU A 59 -9.31 -6.92 9.14
CA GLU A 59 -9.26 -5.50 8.77
C GLU A 59 -9.37 -5.32 7.26
N PHE A 60 -8.70 -6.17 6.48
CA PHE A 60 -8.76 -6.13 5.02
C PHE A 60 -10.17 -6.42 4.50
N SER A 61 -10.85 -7.41 5.07
CA SER A 61 -12.22 -7.78 4.68
C SER A 61 -13.25 -6.68 5.00
N SER A 62 -12.92 -5.79 5.94
CA SER A 62 -13.76 -4.65 6.31
C SER A 62 -13.63 -3.48 5.32
N ILE A 63 -12.58 -3.46 4.48
CA ILE A 63 -12.33 -2.38 3.52
C ILE A 63 -13.15 -2.60 2.24
N ASN A 64 -13.84 -1.54 1.79
CA ASN A 64 -14.61 -1.54 0.56
C ASN A 64 -14.24 -0.34 -0.32
N ASN A 65 -14.36 -0.50 -1.65
CA ASN A 65 -14.11 0.59 -2.59
C ASN A 65 -15.04 1.78 -2.32
N GLY A 66 -14.47 2.99 -2.31
CA GLY A 66 -15.20 4.23 -2.01
C GLY A 66 -15.23 4.60 -0.51
N MET A 67 -14.68 3.75 0.37
CA MET A 67 -14.49 4.09 1.77
C MET A 67 -13.38 5.15 1.94
N LYS A 68 -13.56 6.05 2.91
CA LYS A 68 -12.51 6.96 3.34
C LYS A 68 -11.70 6.29 4.44
N LEU A 69 -10.38 6.30 4.28
CA LEU A 69 -9.43 5.70 5.21
C LEU A 69 -8.45 6.77 5.64
N SER A 70 -8.15 6.83 6.93
CA SER A 70 -7.04 7.61 7.48
C SER A 70 -5.94 6.65 7.89
N LEU A 71 -4.76 6.82 7.27
CA LEU A 71 -3.58 6.02 7.54
C LEU A 71 -2.61 6.88 8.34
N ASP A 72 -2.19 6.38 9.50
CA ASP A 72 -1.09 6.96 10.27
C ASP A 72 0.09 5.98 10.20
N THR A 73 1.20 6.44 9.62
CA THR A 73 2.39 5.62 9.41
C THR A 73 3.53 5.95 10.37
N ASP A 74 3.33 6.93 11.27
CA ASP A 74 4.28 7.30 12.33
C ASP A 74 3.93 6.64 13.67
N SER A 75 2.65 6.33 13.90
CA SER A 75 2.14 5.70 15.13
C SER A 75 2.12 4.17 15.05
N SER A 76 2.30 3.46 16.18
CA SER A 76 2.17 1.99 16.26
C SER A 76 0.76 1.43 15.97
N HIS A 77 -0.22 2.29 15.64
CA HIS A 77 -1.57 1.91 15.21
C HIS A 77 -1.84 2.52 13.84
N SER A 78 -1.92 1.66 12.82
CA SER A 78 -1.79 2.07 11.42
C SER A 78 -3.09 2.45 10.70
N LEU A 79 -4.26 2.32 11.36
CA LEU A 79 -5.57 2.51 10.72
C LEU A 79 -6.59 3.22 11.61
N GLN A 80 -7.26 4.21 11.03
CA GLN A 80 -8.48 4.83 11.56
C GLN A 80 -9.57 4.85 10.48
N TYR A 81 -10.75 4.36 10.83
CA TYR A 81 -11.96 4.41 10.00
C TYR A 81 -12.70 5.73 10.27
N GLN A 82 -13.08 6.47 9.23
CA GLN A 82 -13.91 7.68 9.31
C GLN A 82 -15.29 7.45 8.72
#